data_AF-A0A4Y9QCN6-F1
#
_entry.id   AF-A0A4Y9QCN6-F1
#
_cell.length_a   1.000
_cell.length_b   1.000
_cell.length_c   1.000
_cell.angle_alpha   90.00
_cell.angle_beta   90.00
_cell.angle_gamma   90.00
#
_symmetry.space_group_name_H-M   'P 1'
#
loop_
_entity.id
_entity.type
_entity.pdbx_description
1 polymer ?
#
loop_
_entity_poly.entity_id
_entity_poly.type
_entity_poly.pdbx_seq_one_letter_code
_entity_poly.pdbx_strand_id
1 'polypeptide(L)'
;MWGTVTIGGIALRETKVADEDADTLKIVGQESHPPSTRAFVEATHRNVLGLRDQVVPVTFTDKLELSGFYLVADVRSVFTRIQEGAYQTVDWAITLLRLGSGRDVEVESRVPTVARSTTVGTPPAAVFWHAPASGATSYFTGPTVPASSIGRTSADGVLQVFLGIPAGVSPRWTVPAESYMSGSARILFDGIRRAGTFTPPLVVWQVDNGLVRLMSGPSGAITVSCWDAGAWRSPKSYAFTVNGVALTSQPELTVLRNTPEEVAVRLSYPGAPGRVHVDLSLRRGARFVTGVMKRHSSATLGVARTAAETASVVTGGLRASSADADGNRFVLGSMVTVTTTTATASIAKAAVLQLDFFLGHEVDAAPQAGDAFADLWAQYRGSTGERVRVVSR
;
A
#
# COMPACT_ATOMS: atom_id res chain seq x y z
N MET A 1 -21.95 -22.58 16.55
CA MET A 1 -21.74 -21.16 16.19
C MET A 1 -20.33 -21.04 15.63
N TRP A 2 -20.11 -20.24 14.58
CA TRP A 2 -18.80 -20.13 13.90
C TRP A 2 -17.98 -18.91 14.34
N GLY A 3 -18.51 -18.12 15.27
CA GLY A 3 -17.93 -16.85 15.69
C GLY A 3 -17.80 -15.84 14.55
N THR A 4 -16.93 -14.86 14.73
CA THR A 4 -16.52 -13.96 13.65
C THR A 4 -15.50 -14.67 12.76
N VAL A 5 -15.70 -14.58 11.44
CA VAL A 5 -14.74 -15.07 10.44
C VAL A 5 -14.06 -13.87 9.81
N THR A 6 -12.73 -13.78 9.89
CA THR A 6 -11.97 -12.71 9.24
C THR A 6 -11.26 -13.23 8.01
N ILE A 7 -11.58 -12.68 6.83
CA ILE A 7 -11.06 -13.13 5.53
C ILE A 7 -10.32 -11.96 4.89
N GLY A 8 -9.01 -12.10 4.68
CA GLY A 8 -8.22 -11.01 4.08
C GLY A 8 -8.27 -9.70 4.86
N GLY A 9 -8.45 -9.77 6.20
CA GLY A 9 -8.63 -8.61 7.08
C GLY A 9 -10.04 -8.03 7.11
N ILE A 10 -11.04 -8.75 6.59
CA ILE A 10 -12.44 -8.32 6.58
C ILE A 10 -13.24 -9.23 7.50
N ALA A 11 -13.81 -8.65 8.57
CA ALA A 11 -14.58 -9.38 9.56
C ALA A 11 -16.04 -9.56 9.11
N LEU A 12 -16.47 -10.80 8.98
CA LEU A 12 -17.85 -11.23 8.72
C LEU A 12 -18.42 -11.85 9.99
N ARG A 13 -19.56 -11.34 10.47
CA ARG A 13 -20.06 -11.58 11.82
C ARG A 13 -21.26 -12.52 11.86
N GLU A 14 -22.14 -12.48 10.86
CA GLU A 14 -23.38 -13.28 10.88
C GLU A 14 -23.28 -14.49 9.93
N THR A 15 -22.40 -15.44 10.26
CA THR A 15 -22.32 -16.72 9.54
C THR A 15 -23.57 -17.55 9.85
N LYS A 16 -24.37 -17.84 8.82
CA LYS A 16 -25.61 -18.63 8.91
C LYS A 16 -25.35 -20.12 8.73
N VAL A 17 -24.56 -20.47 7.71
CA VAL A 17 -24.27 -21.85 7.31
C VAL A 17 -22.82 -21.95 6.91
N ALA A 18 -22.17 -23.05 7.28
CA ALA A 18 -20.87 -23.39 6.78
C ALA A 18 -20.76 -24.91 6.60
N ASP A 19 -20.15 -25.31 5.49
CA ASP A 19 -20.07 -26.67 5.01
C ASP A 19 -18.62 -26.95 4.60
N GLU A 20 -18.02 -27.97 5.20
CA GLU A 20 -16.63 -28.37 5.00
C GLU A 20 -16.62 -29.73 4.30
N ASP A 21 -15.99 -29.79 3.12
CA ASP A 21 -15.81 -30.99 2.33
C ASP A 21 -14.36 -31.07 1.83
N ALA A 22 -13.60 -31.98 2.43
CA ALA A 22 -12.16 -32.11 2.25
C ALA A 22 -11.42 -30.77 2.39
N ASP A 23 -10.80 -30.27 1.31
CA ASP A 23 -10.08 -29.00 1.31
C ASP A 23 -10.98 -27.80 0.96
N THR A 24 -12.29 -28.00 0.80
CA THR A 24 -13.24 -26.94 0.45
C THR A 24 -14.08 -26.53 1.65
N LEU A 25 -14.12 -25.24 1.92
CA LEU A 25 -15.00 -24.64 2.93
C LEU A 25 -15.94 -23.65 2.27
N LYS A 26 -17.24 -23.89 2.36
CA LYS A 26 -18.29 -22.97 1.92
C LYS A 26 -18.89 -22.29 3.13
N ILE A 27 -18.91 -20.97 3.12
CA ILE A 27 -19.50 -20.16 4.18
C ILE A 27 -20.56 -19.23 3.60
N VAL A 28 -21.70 -19.13 4.28
CA VAL A 28 -22.83 -18.30 3.90
C VAL A 28 -23.28 -17.50 5.11
N GLY A 29 -23.60 -16.23 4.89
CA GLY A 29 -24.08 -15.37 5.94
C GLY A 29 -24.82 -14.16 5.41
N GLN A 30 -25.16 -13.27 6.34
CA GLN A 30 -25.76 -11.98 6.02
C GLN A 30 -25.08 -10.90 6.84
N GLU A 31 -25.12 -9.66 6.39
CA GLU A 31 -24.86 -8.50 7.23
C GLU A 31 -26.03 -7.54 7.05
N SER A 32 -26.45 -6.85 8.12
CA SER A 32 -27.65 -6.02 8.10
C SER A 32 -27.48 -4.67 8.80
N HIS A 33 -28.21 -3.67 8.32
CA HIS A 33 -28.40 -2.38 8.96
C HIS A 33 -29.90 -2.16 9.19
N PRO A 34 -30.35 -1.90 10.44
CA PRO A 34 -29.64 -2.20 11.70
C PRO A 34 -29.37 -3.71 11.88
N PRO A 35 -28.39 -4.14 12.73
CA PRO A 35 -27.70 -3.36 13.75
C PRO A 35 -26.37 -2.71 13.31
N SER A 36 -25.77 -3.13 12.18
CA SER A 36 -24.52 -2.53 11.69
C SER A 36 -24.75 -1.17 11.03
N THR A 37 -23.70 -0.48 10.60
CA THR A 37 -23.83 0.80 9.86
C THR A 37 -24.10 0.55 8.38
N ARG A 38 -24.79 1.47 7.70
CA ARG A 38 -25.00 1.42 6.23
C ARG A 38 -23.69 1.33 5.47
N ALA A 39 -22.71 2.15 5.87
CA ALA A 39 -21.39 2.18 5.25
C ALA A 39 -20.67 0.84 5.39
N PHE A 40 -20.81 0.14 6.52
CA PHE A 40 -20.27 -1.21 6.70
C PHE A 40 -20.95 -2.21 5.78
N VAL A 41 -22.29 -2.26 5.75
CA VAL A 41 -23.04 -3.21 4.91
C VAL A 41 -22.71 -3.01 3.42
N GLU A 42 -22.75 -1.77 2.93
CA GLU A 42 -22.36 -1.44 1.55
C GLU A 42 -20.88 -1.79 1.27
N ALA A 43 -20.00 -1.62 2.27
CA ALA A 43 -18.61 -2.01 2.13
C ALA A 43 -18.42 -3.51 2.06
N THR A 44 -19.10 -4.28 2.90
CA THR A 44 -19.07 -5.74 2.91
C THR A 44 -19.46 -6.28 1.54
N HIS A 45 -20.51 -5.76 0.90
CA HIS A 45 -20.90 -6.19 -0.44
C HIS A 45 -19.74 -6.13 -1.45
N ARG A 46 -19.10 -4.96 -1.56
CA ARG A 46 -17.99 -4.74 -2.50
C ARG A 46 -16.76 -5.54 -2.11
N ASN A 47 -16.50 -5.65 -0.81
CA ASN A 47 -15.36 -6.36 -0.26
C ASN A 47 -15.44 -7.86 -0.53
N VAL A 48 -16.59 -8.49 -0.30
CA VAL A 48 -16.81 -9.91 -0.62
C VAL A 48 -16.58 -10.17 -2.11
N LEU A 49 -17.14 -9.33 -2.99
CA LEU A 49 -16.90 -9.45 -4.43
C LEU A 49 -15.42 -9.25 -4.80
N GLY A 50 -14.73 -8.36 -4.09
CA GLY A 50 -13.32 -8.05 -4.30
C GLY A 50 -12.35 -9.14 -3.82
N LEU A 51 -12.80 -10.18 -3.11
CA LEU A 51 -11.95 -11.28 -2.64
C LEU A 51 -11.76 -12.39 -3.69
N ARG A 52 -12.54 -12.43 -4.76
CA ARG A 52 -12.49 -13.50 -5.78
C ARG A 52 -11.07 -13.70 -6.32
N ASP A 53 -10.67 -14.97 -6.46
CA ASP A 53 -9.39 -15.42 -7.00
C ASP A 53 -8.16 -14.94 -6.21
N GLN A 54 -8.34 -14.57 -4.94
CA GLN A 54 -7.23 -14.16 -4.06
C GLN A 54 -6.84 -15.26 -3.09
N VAL A 55 -5.54 -15.33 -2.82
CA VAL A 55 -5.03 -16.08 -1.67
C VAL A 55 -5.02 -15.15 -0.47
N VAL A 56 -5.75 -15.54 0.58
CA VAL A 56 -5.98 -14.70 1.76
C VAL A 56 -5.79 -15.49 3.05
N PRO A 57 -5.34 -14.84 4.14
CA PRO A 57 -5.44 -15.42 5.46
C PRO A 57 -6.92 -15.46 5.88
N VAL A 58 -7.33 -16.56 6.49
CA VAL A 58 -8.63 -16.72 7.12
C VAL A 58 -8.43 -17.08 8.58
N THR A 59 -9.11 -16.38 9.47
CA THR A 59 -9.12 -16.67 10.91
C THR A 59 -10.54 -16.80 11.43
N PHE A 60 -10.73 -17.75 12.34
CA PHE A 60 -12.02 -18.04 12.97
C PHE A 60 -11.91 -17.82 14.47
N THR A 61 -12.89 -17.16 15.08
CA THR A 61 -12.90 -17.00 16.54
C THR A 61 -13.12 -18.33 17.28
N ASP A 62 -14.06 -19.15 16.79
CA ASP A 62 -14.51 -20.37 17.50
C ASP A 62 -13.94 -21.68 16.92
N LYS A 63 -13.22 -21.60 15.79
CA LYS A 63 -12.71 -22.74 14.99
C LYS A 63 -11.26 -22.54 14.59
N LEU A 64 -10.40 -22.36 15.58
CA LEU A 64 -8.98 -22.00 15.39
C LEU A 64 -8.23 -22.99 14.51
N GLU A 65 -8.59 -24.27 14.55
CA GLU A 65 -8.04 -25.36 13.73
C GLU A 65 -8.27 -25.17 12.22
N LEU A 66 -9.26 -24.36 11.83
CA LEU A 66 -9.54 -23.99 10.45
C LEU A 66 -8.83 -22.71 10.03
N SER A 67 -8.11 -22.03 10.94
CA SER A 67 -7.36 -20.82 10.57
C SER A 67 -6.15 -21.18 9.70
N GLY A 68 -5.92 -20.40 8.64
CA GLY A 68 -4.89 -20.71 7.65
C GLY A 68 -4.96 -19.85 6.41
N PHE A 69 -4.29 -20.30 5.36
CA PHE A 69 -4.31 -19.65 4.04
C PHE A 69 -5.28 -20.38 3.13
N TYR A 70 -6.08 -19.59 2.40
CA TYR A 70 -7.11 -20.10 1.51
C TYR A 70 -7.06 -19.38 0.18
N LEU A 71 -7.33 -20.10 -0.91
CA LEU A 71 -7.71 -19.52 -2.19
C LEU A 71 -9.23 -19.30 -2.19
N VAL A 72 -9.67 -18.08 -2.49
CA VAL A 72 -11.09 -17.75 -2.64
C VAL A 72 -11.56 -18.17 -4.05
N ALA A 73 -12.15 -19.36 -4.15
CA ALA A 73 -12.55 -19.95 -5.42
C ALA A 73 -13.82 -19.33 -6.01
N ASP A 74 -14.79 -18.96 -5.17
CA ASP A 74 -15.97 -18.24 -5.62
C ASP A 74 -16.54 -17.34 -4.53
N VAL A 75 -17.23 -16.29 -4.97
CA VAL A 75 -17.91 -15.31 -4.13
C VAL A 75 -19.25 -14.93 -4.74
N ARG A 76 -20.25 -14.78 -3.88
CA ARG A 76 -21.54 -14.18 -4.21
C ARG A 76 -21.86 -13.14 -3.16
N SER A 77 -22.39 -12.01 -3.61
CA SER A 77 -22.92 -10.99 -2.71
C SER A 77 -24.14 -10.33 -3.33
N VAL A 78 -25.23 -10.26 -2.59
CA VAL A 78 -26.50 -9.66 -3.01
C VAL A 78 -26.86 -8.55 -2.04
N PHE A 79 -26.83 -7.30 -2.52
CA PHE A 79 -27.19 -6.13 -1.75
C PHE A 79 -28.67 -5.81 -1.94
N THR A 80 -29.43 -5.74 -0.84
CA THR A 80 -30.86 -5.41 -0.84
C THR A 80 -31.11 -4.15 -0.04
N ARG A 81 -31.90 -3.24 -0.60
CA ARG A 81 -32.36 -2.02 0.07
C ARG A 81 -33.88 -2.07 0.22
N ILE A 82 -34.35 -1.96 1.46
CA ILE A 82 -35.77 -2.04 1.81
C ILE A 82 -36.20 -0.72 2.46
N GLN A 83 -37.44 -0.30 2.23
CA GLN A 83 -38.03 0.93 2.80
C GLN A 83 -37.12 2.15 2.64
N GLU A 84 -36.75 2.48 1.40
CA GLU A 84 -35.89 3.63 1.07
C GLU A 84 -34.53 3.64 1.80
N GLY A 85 -34.06 2.47 2.25
CA GLY A 85 -32.80 2.32 2.96
C GLY A 85 -32.89 2.41 4.49
N ALA A 86 -34.11 2.43 5.06
CA ALA A 86 -34.30 2.19 6.48
C ALA A 86 -33.72 0.82 6.90
N TYR A 87 -33.81 -0.17 6.01
CA TYR A 87 -33.17 -1.47 6.17
C TYR A 87 -32.29 -1.78 4.97
N GLN A 88 -31.07 -2.23 5.22
CA GLN A 88 -30.14 -2.71 4.19
C GLN A 88 -29.59 -4.06 4.60
N THR A 89 -29.51 -4.99 3.66
CA THR A 89 -28.89 -6.31 3.91
C THR A 89 -27.94 -6.68 2.79
N VAL A 90 -26.93 -7.46 3.15
CA VAL A 90 -26.03 -8.13 2.22
C VAL A 90 -26.01 -9.61 2.54
N ASP A 91 -26.63 -10.40 1.67
CA ASP A 91 -26.44 -11.85 1.71
C ASP A 91 -25.17 -12.20 0.95
N TRP A 92 -24.29 -12.97 1.59
CA TRP A 92 -23.00 -13.34 1.04
C TRP A 92 -22.76 -14.83 1.12
N ALA A 93 -22.04 -15.35 0.13
CA ALA A 93 -21.53 -16.72 0.11
C ALA A 93 -20.10 -16.71 -0.43
N ILE A 94 -19.22 -17.48 0.20
CA ILE A 94 -17.80 -17.58 -0.16
C ILE A 94 -17.42 -19.05 -0.17
N THR A 95 -16.78 -19.49 -1.25
CA THR A 95 -16.16 -20.81 -1.36
C THR A 95 -14.64 -20.65 -1.25
N LEU A 96 -14.06 -21.34 -0.28
CA LEU A 96 -12.65 -21.28 0.06
C LEU A 96 -12.00 -22.64 -0.20
N LEU A 97 -10.82 -22.65 -0.80
CA LEU A 97 -9.96 -23.83 -0.95
C LEU A 97 -8.78 -23.70 0.00
N ARG A 98 -8.66 -24.61 0.96
CA ARG A 98 -7.62 -24.61 1.98
C ARG A 98 -6.27 -24.92 1.33
N LEU A 99 -5.29 -24.05 1.57
CA LEU A 99 -3.91 -24.26 1.15
C LEU A 99 -3.05 -24.85 2.28
N GLY A 100 -3.43 -24.55 3.53
CA GLY A 100 -2.76 -25.05 4.72
C GLY A 100 -2.76 -24.03 5.86
N SER A 101 -2.35 -24.45 7.05
CA SER A 101 -2.09 -23.53 8.17
C SER A 101 -0.76 -22.78 7.95
N GLY A 102 -0.45 -21.80 8.80
CA GLY A 102 0.86 -21.11 8.77
C GLY A 102 2.07 -22.02 9.03
N ARG A 103 1.86 -23.28 9.42
CA ARG A 103 2.91 -24.30 9.58
C ARG A 103 3.11 -25.16 8.33
N ASP A 104 2.07 -25.29 7.51
CA ASP A 104 2.03 -26.19 6.35
C ASP A 104 2.49 -25.50 5.07
N VAL A 105 2.54 -24.15 5.09
CA VAL A 105 2.87 -23.33 3.93
C VAL A 105 4.01 -22.37 4.22
N GLU A 106 4.72 -22.00 3.16
CA GLU A 106 5.58 -20.83 3.12
C GLU A 106 4.97 -19.77 2.21
N VAL A 107 5.23 -18.51 2.52
CA VAL A 107 4.91 -17.40 1.65
C VAL A 107 6.17 -17.06 0.86
N GLU A 108 6.07 -17.07 -0.47
CA GLU A 108 7.17 -16.71 -1.36
C GLU A 108 6.89 -15.34 -2.00
N SER A 109 7.84 -14.42 -1.86
CA SER A 109 7.87 -13.15 -2.58
C SER A 109 8.82 -13.25 -3.76
N ARG A 110 8.33 -12.87 -4.94
CA ARG A 110 9.15 -12.61 -6.12
C ARG A 110 9.53 -11.14 -6.10
N VAL A 111 10.69 -10.89 -5.52
CA VAL A 111 11.33 -9.57 -5.49
C VAL A 111 11.91 -9.27 -6.88
N PRO A 112 11.90 -7.99 -7.28
CA PRO A 112 12.41 -7.62 -8.58
C PRO A 112 13.89 -7.94 -8.78
N THR A 113 14.23 -8.23 -10.04
CA THR A 113 15.59 -8.61 -10.45
C THR A 113 16.35 -7.47 -11.13
N VAL A 114 15.66 -6.36 -11.43
CA VAL A 114 16.21 -5.24 -12.21
C VAL A 114 15.94 -3.92 -11.50
N ALA A 115 17.00 -3.15 -11.30
CA ALA A 115 16.93 -1.81 -10.74
C ALA A 115 16.29 -0.82 -11.72
N ARG A 116 15.66 0.23 -11.19
CA ARG A 116 15.17 1.36 -11.99
C ARG A 116 16.31 1.96 -12.80
N SER A 117 16.02 2.26 -14.08
CA SER A 117 16.90 3.06 -14.92
C SER A 117 17.05 4.46 -14.34
N THR A 118 18.20 5.09 -14.59
CA THR A 118 18.49 6.43 -14.08
C THR A 118 19.24 7.26 -15.09
N THR A 119 18.99 8.57 -15.09
CA THR A 119 19.78 9.55 -15.87
C THR A 119 20.63 10.45 -14.97
N VAL A 120 20.60 10.23 -13.65
CA VAL A 120 21.38 11.00 -12.69
C VAL A 120 22.85 10.59 -12.83
N GLY A 121 23.77 11.55 -12.85
CA GLY A 121 25.19 11.29 -13.14
C GLY A 121 25.87 10.35 -12.14
N THR A 122 25.51 10.46 -10.86
CA THR A 122 26.05 9.60 -9.78
C THR A 122 24.90 9.02 -8.96
N PRO A 123 24.22 7.97 -9.46
CA PRO A 123 23.11 7.34 -8.76
C PRO A 123 23.62 6.42 -7.63
N PRO A 124 22.83 6.15 -6.58
CA PRO A 124 23.25 5.28 -5.50
C PRO A 124 23.23 3.83 -5.99
N ALA A 125 24.01 2.93 -5.40
CA ALA A 125 23.85 1.50 -5.68
C ALA A 125 22.39 1.07 -5.41
N ALA A 126 21.83 0.21 -6.26
CA ALA A 126 20.47 -0.27 -6.04
C ALA A 126 20.43 -1.19 -4.82
N VAL A 127 19.52 -0.89 -3.88
CA VAL A 127 19.26 -1.77 -2.73
C VAL A 127 17.94 -2.47 -2.99
N PHE A 128 18.02 -3.76 -3.34
CA PHE A 128 16.85 -4.62 -3.32
C PHE A 128 16.51 -4.97 -1.88
N TRP A 129 15.23 -4.89 -1.55
CA TRP A 129 14.75 -5.06 -0.19
C TRP A 129 13.37 -5.71 -0.19
N HIS A 130 13.03 -6.30 0.95
CA HIS A 130 11.75 -6.94 1.17
C HIS A 130 11.39 -6.88 2.66
N ALA A 131 10.10 -6.74 2.93
CA ALA A 131 9.56 -6.71 4.27
C ALA A 131 8.45 -7.76 4.35
N PRO A 132 8.66 -8.90 5.05
CA PRO A 132 7.57 -9.84 5.29
C PRO A 132 6.53 -9.22 6.24
N ALA A 133 5.40 -9.91 6.42
CA ALA A 133 4.39 -9.51 7.41
C ALA A 133 5.01 -9.43 8.81
N SER A 134 4.47 -8.57 9.67
CA SER A 134 4.86 -8.56 11.08
C SER A 134 4.61 -9.94 11.71
N GLY A 135 5.51 -10.40 12.57
CA GLY A 135 5.45 -11.74 13.15
C GLY A 135 5.90 -12.88 12.21
N ALA A 136 6.47 -12.57 11.05
CA ALA A 136 7.08 -13.58 10.19
C ALA A 136 8.31 -14.25 10.85
N THR A 137 8.46 -15.54 10.59
CA THR A 137 9.55 -16.39 11.05
C THR A 137 10.20 -17.13 9.88
N SER A 138 11.36 -17.77 10.11
CA SER A 138 12.04 -18.61 9.12
C SER A 138 12.28 -17.92 7.77
N TYR A 139 12.72 -16.65 7.81
CA TYR A 139 13.03 -15.89 6.61
C TYR A 139 14.20 -16.52 5.84
N PHE A 140 13.99 -16.83 4.57
CA PHE A 140 14.90 -17.59 3.73
C PHE A 140 15.10 -16.92 2.37
N THR A 141 16.35 -16.80 1.95
CA THR A 141 16.75 -16.18 0.67
C THR A 141 17.71 -17.08 -0.12
N GLY A 142 17.55 -18.41 0.01
CA GLY A 142 18.48 -19.35 -0.63
C GLY A 142 19.81 -19.46 0.13
N PRO A 143 20.93 -19.70 -0.58
CA PRO A 143 22.26 -19.83 0.03
C PRO A 143 22.86 -18.49 0.46
N THR A 144 22.21 -17.37 0.13
CA THR A 144 22.67 -16.01 0.40
C THR A 144 21.86 -15.38 1.52
N VAL A 145 22.52 -14.69 2.44
CA VAL A 145 21.86 -13.89 3.48
C VAL A 145 21.67 -12.44 3.01
N PRO A 146 20.61 -11.74 3.45
CA PRO A 146 20.49 -10.30 3.26
C PRO A 146 21.69 -9.57 3.86
N ALA A 147 22.10 -8.46 3.25
CA ALA A 147 23.26 -7.68 3.73
C ALA A 147 23.01 -7.08 5.13
N SER A 148 21.77 -6.69 5.41
CA SER A 148 21.35 -6.20 6.72
C SER A 148 19.84 -6.30 6.90
N SER A 149 19.36 -6.03 8.11
CA SER A 149 17.94 -5.89 8.42
C SER A 149 17.71 -4.70 9.35
N ILE A 150 16.56 -4.04 9.22
CA ILE A 150 16.15 -2.92 10.07
C ILE A 150 14.74 -3.16 10.62
N GLY A 151 14.52 -2.77 11.87
CA GLY A 151 13.20 -2.74 12.48
C GLY A 151 12.56 -1.38 12.30
N ARG A 152 11.35 -1.33 11.71
CA ARG A 152 10.56 -0.12 11.59
C ARG A 152 9.30 -0.25 12.45
N THR A 153 9.13 0.62 13.44
CA THR A 153 7.91 0.68 14.24
C THR A 153 6.77 1.20 13.37
N SER A 154 5.75 0.37 13.16
CA SER A 154 4.55 0.69 12.39
C SER A 154 3.31 0.79 13.29
N ALA A 155 2.20 1.27 12.74
CA ALA A 155 0.90 1.30 13.41
C ALA A 155 0.41 -0.09 13.85
N ASP A 156 0.90 -1.16 13.21
CA ASP A 156 0.50 -2.55 13.47
C ASP A 156 1.61 -3.34 14.21
N GLY A 157 2.62 -2.66 14.77
CA GLY A 157 3.78 -3.27 15.44
C GLY A 157 5.09 -3.15 14.66
N VAL A 158 6.13 -3.86 15.09
CA VAL A 158 7.46 -3.76 14.45
C VAL A 158 7.49 -4.56 13.14
N LEU A 159 7.78 -3.88 12.03
CA LEU A 159 8.05 -4.46 10.73
C LEU A 159 9.55 -4.66 10.54
N GLN A 160 9.98 -5.88 10.26
CA GLN A 160 11.35 -6.16 9.84
C GLN A 160 11.50 -5.93 8.34
N VAL A 161 12.54 -5.21 7.94
CA VAL A 161 12.87 -4.95 6.54
C VAL A 161 14.27 -5.45 6.26
N PHE A 162 14.39 -6.40 5.34
CA PHE A 162 15.66 -6.97 4.91
C PHE A 162 16.19 -6.17 3.72
N LEU A 163 17.44 -5.71 3.82
CA LEU A 163 18.11 -4.89 2.82
C LEU A 163 19.23 -5.68 2.14
N GLY A 164 19.54 -5.32 0.89
CA GLY A 164 20.61 -5.94 0.11
C GLY A 164 20.31 -7.40 -0.24
N ILE A 165 19.05 -7.69 -0.58
CA ILE A 165 18.66 -9.01 -1.08
C ILE A 165 19.30 -9.20 -2.46
N PRO A 166 19.94 -10.33 -2.75
CA PRO A 166 20.51 -10.53 -4.07
C PRO A 166 19.44 -10.52 -5.17
N ALA A 167 19.77 -9.92 -6.32
CA ALA A 167 18.89 -9.93 -7.47
C ALA A 167 18.60 -11.37 -7.92
N GLY A 168 17.36 -11.66 -8.30
CA GLY A 168 16.97 -13.00 -8.77
C GLY A 168 16.57 -13.99 -7.67
N VAL A 169 16.72 -13.60 -6.39
CA VAL A 169 16.26 -14.42 -5.27
C VAL A 169 14.78 -14.15 -4.97
N SER A 170 14.03 -15.19 -4.63
CA SER A 170 12.65 -15.08 -4.14
C SER A 170 12.62 -15.39 -2.65
N PRO A 171 12.53 -14.38 -1.76
CA PRO A 171 12.43 -14.61 -0.33
C PRO A 171 11.23 -15.49 0.04
N ARG A 172 11.44 -16.36 1.02
CA ARG A 172 10.40 -17.19 1.61
C ARG A 172 10.34 -16.98 3.12
N TRP A 173 9.16 -17.10 3.71
CA TRP A 173 8.99 -17.02 5.16
C TRP A 173 7.74 -17.76 5.59
N THR A 174 7.67 -18.09 6.88
CA THR A 174 6.45 -18.59 7.52
C THR A 174 5.84 -17.47 8.35
N VAL A 175 4.51 -17.46 8.48
CA VAL A 175 3.81 -16.49 9.32
C VAL A 175 2.44 -17.05 9.69
N PRO A 176 1.98 -16.89 10.94
CA PRO A 176 0.61 -17.24 11.30
C PRO A 176 -0.42 -16.44 10.48
N ALA A 177 -1.56 -17.04 10.16
CA ALA A 177 -2.58 -16.41 9.32
C ALA A 177 -3.10 -15.10 9.95
N GLU A 178 -3.25 -15.08 11.28
CA GLU A 178 -3.66 -13.92 12.07
C GLU A 178 -2.69 -12.73 11.97
N SER A 179 -1.40 -13.00 11.72
CA SER A 179 -0.35 -11.97 11.65
C SER A 179 -0.10 -11.50 10.21
N TYR A 180 -0.58 -12.22 9.20
CA TYR A 180 -0.29 -11.92 7.79
C TYR A 180 -0.70 -10.51 7.35
N MET A 181 -1.77 -9.98 7.95
CA MET A 181 -2.29 -8.65 7.64
C MET A 181 -1.58 -7.52 8.40
N SER A 182 -0.75 -7.84 9.39
CA SER A 182 -0.05 -6.85 10.22
C SER A 182 1.07 -6.17 9.42
N GLY A 183 1.01 -4.84 9.34
CA GLY A 183 1.89 -4.02 8.52
C GLY A 183 1.61 -4.17 7.02
N SER A 184 0.41 -4.63 6.65
CA SER A 184 0.00 -4.69 5.25
C SER A 184 -0.16 -3.30 4.64
N ALA A 185 0.17 -3.19 3.35
CA ALA A 185 -0.38 -2.12 2.53
C ALA A 185 -1.91 -2.31 2.43
N ARG A 186 -2.66 -1.24 2.64
CA ARG A 186 -4.12 -1.25 2.65
C ARG A 186 -4.68 0.06 2.10
N ILE A 187 -5.81 -0.05 1.42
CA ILE A 187 -6.63 1.10 1.03
C ILE A 187 -7.90 1.15 1.88
N LEU A 188 -8.26 2.35 2.30
CA LEU A 188 -9.47 2.65 3.03
C LEU A 188 -10.27 3.68 2.27
N PHE A 189 -11.59 3.51 2.29
CA PHE A 189 -12.55 4.53 1.89
C PHE A 189 -13.45 4.83 3.07
N ASP A 190 -13.51 6.11 3.46
CA ASP A 190 -14.21 6.60 4.64
C ASP A 190 -13.87 5.81 5.91
N GLY A 191 -12.58 5.49 6.07
CA GLY A 191 -12.07 4.72 7.21
C GLY A 191 -12.35 3.21 7.16
N ILE A 192 -12.97 2.70 6.09
CA ILE A 192 -13.25 1.27 5.92
C ILE A 192 -12.27 0.63 4.93
N ARG A 193 -11.52 -0.38 5.40
CA ARG A 193 -10.61 -1.19 4.58
C ARG A 193 -11.34 -1.84 3.40
N ARG A 194 -10.69 -1.89 2.24
CA ARG A 194 -11.20 -2.61 1.07
C ARG A 194 -10.39 -3.83 0.67
N ALA A 195 -11.10 -4.79 0.06
CA ALA A 195 -10.51 -5.87 -0.74
C ALA A 195 -10.73 -5.61 -2.24
N GLY A 196 -9.84 -6.17 -3.06
CA GLY A 196 -9.91 -6.04 -4.52
C GLY A 196 -9.71 -4.62 -5.04
N THR A 197 -10.08 -4.40 -6.30
CA THR A 197 -9.81 -3.16 -7.04
C THR A 197 -11.05 -2.33 -7.35
N PHE A 198 -12.22 -2.74 -6.86
CA PHE A 198 -13.45 -1.97 -7.03
C PHE A 198 -13.33 -0.62 -6.33
N THR A 199 -13.41 0.45 -7.14
CA THR A 199 -13.32 1.81 -6.63
C THR A 199 -14.72 2.39 -6.47
N PRO A 200 -15.17 2.73 -5.25
CA PRO A 200 -16.46 3.37 -5.04
C PRO A 200 -16.45 4.81 -5.56
N PRO A 201 -17.63 5.39 -5.88
CA PRO A 201 -17.73 6.80 -6.25
C PRO A 201 -17.19 7.73 -5.14
N LEU A 202 -16.64 8.88 -5.56
CA LEU A 202 -16.05 9.98 -4.75
C LEU A 202 -16.27 9.92 -3.23
N VAL A 203 -15.30 9.33 -2.55
CA VAL A 203 -15.20 9.20 -1.08
C VAL A 203 -13.80 9.60 -0.62
N VAL A 204 -13.66 9.90 0.66
CA VAL A 204 -12.34 10.19 1.23
C VAL A 204 -11.54 8.90 1.22
N TRP A 205 -10.38 8.92 0.55
CA TRP A 205 -9.55 7.74 0.39
C TRP A 205 -8.22 7.90 1.11
N GLN A 206 -7.73 6.77 1.60
CA GLN A 206 -6.44 6.66 2.27
C GLN A 206 -5.75 5.37 1.81
N VAL A 207 -4.45 5.44 1.58
CA VAL A 207 -3.57 4.28 1.41
C VAL A 207 -2.50 4.34 2.50
N ASP A 208 -2.30 3.27 3.26
CA ASP A 208 -1.22 3.20 4.22
C ASP A 208 -0.60 1.81 4.29
N ASN A 209 0.61 1.72 4.83
CA ASN A 209 1.33 0.46 5.08
C ASN A 209 1.77 0.34 6.55
N GLY A 210 1.10 1.07 7.44
CA GLY A 210 1.49 1.24 8.84
C GLY A 210 2.71 2.14 9.10
N LEU A 211 3.50 2.51 8.09
CA LEU A 211 4.71 3.36 8.23
C LEU A 211 4.56 4.72 7.55
N VAL A 212 3.86 4.73 6.42
CA VAL A 212 3.53 5.90 5.61
C VAL A 212 2.05 5.83 5.31
N ARG A 213 1.42 7.00 5.30
CA ARG A 213 0.03 7.17 4.92
C ARG A 213 -0.09 8.25 3.87
N LEU A 214 -0.77 7.91 2.78
CA LEU A 214 -1.17 8.74 1.66
C LEU A 214 -2.67 8.96 1.73
N MET A 215 -3.15 10.18 1.53
CA MET A 215 -4.57 10.49 1.48
C MET A 215 -4.87 11.60 0.49
N SER A 216 -6.14 11.73 0.08
CA SER A 216 -6.61 12.89 -0.66
C SER A 216 -6.31 14.18 0.10
N GLY A 217 -5.67 15.15 -0.56
CA GLY A 217 -5.42 16.49 -0.06
C GLY A 217 -6.41 17.52 -0.64
N PRO A 218 -6.31 18.78 -0.21
CA PRO A 218 -7.14 19.86 -0.74
C PRO A 218 -6.77 20.16 -2.21
N SER A 219 -7.76 20.60 -3.00
CA SER A 219 -7.54 21.12 -4.36
C SER A 219 -6.71 20.19 -5.24
N GLY A 220 -7.07 18.91 -5.33
CA GLY A 220 -6.36 17.93 -6.16
C GLY A 220 -4.96 17.54 -5.66
N ALA A 221 -4.51 18.04 -4.50
CA ALA A 221 -3.27 17.61 -3.88
C ALA A 221 -3.40 16.22 -3.25
N ILE A 222 -2.26 15.66 -2.85
CA ILE A 222 -2.18 14.51 -1.94
C ILE A 222 -1.48 14.93 -0.66
N THR A 223 -1.80 14.27 0.45
CA THR A 223 -1.08 14.44 1.73
C THR A 223 -0.36 13.15 2.08
N VAL A 224 0.93 13.25 2.40
CA VAL A 224 1.77 12.15 2.88
C VAL A 224 2.17 12.41 4.32
N SER A 225 1.99 11.43 5.19
CA SER A 225 2.39 11.46 6.61
C SER A 225 3.17 10.20 6.96
N CYS A 226 3.97 10.23 8.03
CA CYS A 226 4.68 9.06 8.55
C CYS A 226 4.09 8.61 9.89
N TRP A 227 4.22 7.32 10.20
CA TRP A 227 3.95 6.79 11.53
C TRP A 227 5.20 6.93 12.39
N ASP A 228 5.04 7.61 13.52
CA ASP A 228 6.09 7.91 14.47
C ASP A 228 5.49 8.20 15.86
N ALA A 229 6.21 7.83 16.92
CA ALA A 229 5.81 8.02 18.31
C ALA A 229 4.36 7.59 18.63
N GLY A 230 3.88 6.52 17.97
CA GLY A 230 2.53 5.97 18.19
C GLY A 230 1.39 6.75 17.53
N ALA A 231 1.69 7.68 16.60
CA ALA A 231 0.68 8.42 15.86
C ALA A 231 1.11 8.71 14.42
N TRP A 232 0.16 9.14 13.58
CA TRP A 232 0.47 9.70 12.27
C TRP A 232 0.93 11.15 12.41
N ARG A 233 2.15 11.46 11.97
CA ARG A 233 2.86 12.73 12.16
C ARG A 233 3.32 13.35 10.84
N SER A 234 3.81 14.59 10.91
CA SER A 234 4.45 15.28 9.80
C SER A 234 3.64 15.27 8.48
N PRO A 235 2.37 15.72 8.47
CA PRO A 235 1.60 15.75 7.24
C PRO A 235 2.18 16.75 6.23
N LYS A 236 2.55 16.26 5.05
CA LYS A 236 3.06 17.06 3.94
C LYS A 236 2.17 16.91 2.71
N SER A 237 1.48 17.98 2.36
CA SER A 237 0.72 18.11 1.12
C SER A 237 1.59 18.43 -0.10
N TYR A 238 1.32 17.75 -1.22
CA TYR A 238 2.00 17.89 -2.50
C TYR A 238 1.00 18.08 -3.64
N ALA A 239 1.25 19.08 -4.49
CA ALA A 239 0.55 19.29 -5.74
C ALA A 239 1.37 18.77 -6.92
N PHE A 240 0.67 18.22 -7.91
CA PHE A 240 1.24 17.89 -9.21
C PHE A 240 1.13 19.10 -10.13
N THR A 241 2.17 19.36 -10.91
CA THR A 241 2.26 20.56 -11.73
C THR A 241 2.55 20.21 -13.19
N VAL A 242 1.95 20.97 -14.10
CA VAL A 242 2.28 20.95 -15.51
C VAL A 242 2.63 22.36 -15.96
N ASN A 243 3.80 22.54 -16.55
CA ASN A 243 4.35 23.84 -16.95
C ASN A 243 4.33 24.86 -15.79
N GLY A 244 4.62 24.39 -14.57
CA GLY A 244 4.62 25.21 -13.35
C GLY A 244 3.23 25.49 -12.77
N VAL A 245 2.14 25.07 -13.42
CA VAL A 245 0.77 25.27 -12.95
C VAL A 245 0.28 24.04 -12.21
N ALA A 246 -0.23 24.21 -10.98
CA ALA A 246 -0.78 23.12 -10.18
C ALA A 246 -2.08 22.56 -10.75
N LEU A 247 -2.23 21.24 -10.70
CA LEU A 247 -3.47 20.55 -11.02
C LEU A 247 -4.42 20.64 -9.82
N THR A 248 -5.40 21.53 -9.89
CA THR A 248 -6.28 21.85 -8.75
C THR A 248 -7.62 21.10 -8.77
N SER A 249 -7.98 20.49 -9.91
CA SER A 249 -9.21 19.72 -10.04
C SER A 249 -9.13 18.42 -9.24
N GLN A 250 -10.26 18.02 -8.65
CA GLN A 250 -10.36 16.73 -7.97
C GLN A 250 -10.11 15.59 -8.98
N PRO A 251 -9.09 14.74 -8.77
CA PRO A 251 -8.84 13.63 -9.67
C PRO A 251 -9.85 12.50 -9.44
N GLU A 252 -10.15 11.77 -10.51
CA GLU A 252 -10.79 10.46 -10.38
C GLU A 252 -9.77 9.43 -9.88
N LEU A 253 -10.13 8.68 -8.84
CA LEU A 253 -9.30 7.60 -8.30
C LEU A 253 -9.65 6.29 -9.01
N THR A 254 -8.64 5.48 -9.31
CA THR A 254 -8.81 4.07 -9.68
C THR A 254 -7.81 3.23 -8.90
N VAL A 255 -8.28 2.15 -8.26
CA VAL A 255 -7.39 1.18 -7.61
C VAL A 255 -6.81 0.25 -8.69
N LEU A 256 -5.49 0.29 -8.87
CA LEU A 256 -4.77 -0.56 -9.83
C LEU A 256 -4.36 -1.90 -9.20
N ARG A 257 -4.02 -1.87 -7.90
CA ARG A 257 -3.60 -3.04 -7.12
C ARG A 257 -3.97 -2.84 -5.66
N ASN A 258 -4.43 -3.90 -5.02
CA ASN A 258 -4.71 -3.92 -3.59
C ASN A 258 -4.36 -5.30 -3.01
N THR A 259 -3.08 -5.51 -2.71
CA THR A 259 -2.61 -6.71 -2.02
C THR A 259 -1.90 -6.31 -0.72
N PRO A 260 -1.77 -7.21 0.27
CA PRO A 260 -1.13 -6.88 1.55
C PRO A 260 0.31 -6.39 1.44
N GLU A 261 0.98 -6.67 0.33
CA GLU A 261 2.37 -6.27 0.05
C GLU A 261 2.44 -4.92 -0.67
N GLU A 262 1.44 -4.56 -1.46
CA GLU A 262 1.44 -3.34 -2.25
C GLU A 262 0.03 -2.90 -2.61
N VAL A 263 -0.23 -1.61 -2.37
CA VAL A 263 -1.39 -0.90 -2.91
C VAL A 263 -0.90 0.08 -3.96
N ALA A 264 -1.52 0.05 -5.14
CA ALA A 264 -1.29 1.02 -6.19
C ALA A 264 -2.62 1.64 -6.64
N VAL A 265 -2.63 2.97 -6.73
CA VAL A 265 -3.77 3.76 -7.18
C VAL A 265 -3.37 4.70 -8.32
N ARG A 266 -4.33 5.06 -9.16
CA ARG A 266 -4.21 6.08 -10.20
C ARG A 266 -5.10 7.25 -9.86
N LEU A 267 -4.53 8.45 -9.94
CA LEU A 267 -5.24 9.72 -9.93
C LEU A 267 -5.30 10.24 -11.36
N SER A 268 -6.51 10.40 -11.90
CA SER A 268 -6.75 10.92 -13.24
C SER A 268 -7.27 12.35 -13.14
N TYR A 269 -6.40 13.31 -13.46
CA TYR A 269 -6.77 14.71 -13.48
C TYR A 269 -7.45 15.06 -14.81
N PRO A 270 -8.63 15.70 -14.77
CA PRO A 270 -9.29 16.15 -15.99
C PRO A 270 -8.45 17.23 -16.68
N GLY A 271 -8.48 17.25 -18.01
CA GLY A 271 -7.78 18.24 -18.82
C GLY A 271 -8.00 18.00 -20.30
N ALA A 272 -8.28 19.06 -21.06
CA ALA A 272 -8.54 19.01 -22.50
C ALA A 272 -7.76 20.14 -23.23
N PRO A 273 -6.88 19.80 -24.20
CA PRO A 273 -6.23 18.50 -24.31
C PRO A 273 -5.33 18.25 -23.10
N GLY A 274 -5.04 17.00 -22.76
CA GLY A 274 -3.93 16.71 -21.84
C GLY A 274 -4.30 16.20 -20.46
N ARG A 275 -5.20 15.20 -20.35
CA ARG A 275 -5.36 14.41 -19.11
C ARG A 275 -4.00 13.99 -18.56
N VAL A 276 -3.87 14.08 -17.24
CA VAL A 276 -2.67 13.67 -16.52
C VAL A 276 -3.03 12.50 -15.63
N HIS A 277 -2.24 11.45 -15.68
CA HIS A 277 -2.36 10.32 -14.77
C HIS A 277 -1.19 10.33 -13.79
N VAL A 278 -1.47 10.21 -12.51
CA VAL A 278 -0.48 9.98 -11.47
C VAL A 278 -0.72 8.62 -10.86
N ASP A 279 0.18 7.69 -11.14
CA ASP A 279 0.19 6.37 -10.52
C ASP A 279 0.99 6.47 -9.21
N LEU A 280 0.38 6.10 -8.08
CA LEU A 280 1.01 6.09 -6.76
C LEU A 280 0.99 4.67 -6.21
N SER A 281 2.12 4.21 -5.67
CA SER A 281 2.28 2.89 -5.06
C SER A 281 2.89 3.01 -3.67
N LEU A 282 2.37 2.22 -2.73
CA LEU A 282 2.93 2.05 -1.41
C LEU A 282 3.08 0.56 -1.10
N ARG A 283 4.32 0.16 -0.80
CA ARG A 283 4.69 -1.23 -0.49
C ARG A 283 4.79 -1.43 1.02
N ARG A 284 4.49 -2.64 1.51
CA ARG A 284 4.79 -3.07 2.89
C ARG A 284 6.24 -2.74 3.24
N GLY A 285 6.44 -2.19 4.43
CA GLY A 285 7.77 -1.82 4.90
C GLY A 285 8.33 -0.51 4.34
N ALA A 286 7.84 0.05 3.22
CA ALA A 286 8.41 1.27 2.65
C ALA A 286 8.21 2.51 3.54
N ARG A 287 9.24 3.36 3.65
CA ARG A 287 9.17 4.73 4.22
C ARG A 287 8.88 5.82 3.19
N PHE A 288 8.52 5.42 1.97
CA PHE A 288 8.20 6.31 0.87
C PHE A 288 7.07 5.76 -0.02
N VAL A 289 6.31 6.67 -0.60
CA VAL A 289 5.40 6.45 -1.71
C VAL A 289 6.20 6.54 -3.01
N THR A 290 6.00 5.57 -3.91
CA THR A 290 6.51 5.62 -5.28
C THR A 290 5.47 6.26 -6.19
N GLY A 291 5.89 7.12 -7.10
CA GLY A 291 5.01 7.82 -8.01
C GLY A 291 5.51 7.86 -9.45
N VAL A 292 4.57 7.87 -10.39
CA VAL A 292 4.84 8.12 -11.81
C VAL A 292 3.75 9.02 -12.37
N MET A 293 4.12 10.23 -12.79
CA MET A 293 3.23 11.17 -13.48
C MET A 293 3.38 11.00 -14.98
N LYS A 294 2.27 10.90 -15.72
CA LYS A 294 2.21 10.64 -17.16
C LYS A 294 1.27 11.61 -17.87
N ARG A 295 1.63 11.99 -19.09
CA ARG A 295 0.82 12.77 -20.03
C ARG A 295 1.05 12.28 -21.46
N HIS A 296 0.12 12.54 -22.37
CA HIS A 296 0.24 12.16 -23.78
C HIS A 296 1.05 13.13 -24.65
N SER A 297 1.37 14.31 -24.16
CA SER A 297 2.16 15.33 -24.87
C SER A 297 3.28 15.83 -23.98
N SER A 298 4.41 16.17 -24.59
CA SER A 298 5.60 16.64 -23.88
C SER A 298 5.30 17.94 -23.13
N ALA A 299 5.69 18.00 -21.88
CA ALA A 299 5.52 19.17 -21.02
C ALA A 299 6.60 19.20 -19.93
N THR A 300 6.62 20.28 -19.15
CA THR A 300 7.33 20.28 -17.87
C THR A 300 6.43 19.65 -16.82
N LEU A 301 6.77 18.46 -16.34
CA LEU A 301 6.05 17.77 -15.27
C LEU A 301 6.77 18.03 -13.95
N GLY A 302 6.03 18.21 -12.85
CA GLY A 302 6.65 18.44 -11.54
C GLY A 302 5.78 18.09 -10.35
N VAL A 303 6.43 17.97 -9.20
CA VAL A 303 5.81 17.73 -7.89
C VAL A 303 6.33 18.80 -6.94
N ALA A 304 5.43 19.49 -6.24
CA ALA A 304 5.77 20.59 -5.35
C ALA A 304 5.01 20.49 -4.02
N ARG A 305 5.61 20.92 -2.92
CA ARG A 305 4.86 21.13 -1.67
C ARG A 305 3.85 22.26 -1.88
N THR A 306 2.65 22.13 -1.31
CA THR A 306 1.63 23.18 -1.39
C THR A 306 1.89 24.31 -0.39
N ALA A 307 2.54 23.99 0.73
CA ALA A 307 3.03 24.96 1.72
C ALA A 307 4.55 25.00 1.64
N ALA A 308 5.10 26.21 1.51
CA ALA A 308 6.55 26.40 1.44
C ALA A 308 7.24 25.88 2.70
N GLU A 309 8.31 25.11 2.50
CA GLU A 309 9.15 24.55 3.55
C GLU A 309 10.56 24.46 2.99
N THR A 310 11.52 25.09 3.67
CA THR A 310 12.89 25.19 3.15
C THR A 310 13.52 23.80 3.00
N ALA A 311 14.02 23.53 1.80
CA ALA A 311 14.70 22.28 1.46
C ALA A 311 16.16 22.50 1.07
N SER A 312 16.99 21.50 1.31
CA SER A 312 18.35 21.40 0.80
C SER A 312 18.39 20.46 -0.40
N VAL A 313 19.20 20.82 -1.40
CA VAL A 313 19.47 19.95 -2.54
C VAL A 313 20.32 18.77 -2.09
N VAL A 314 19.92 17.58 -2.51
CA VAL A 314 20.64 16.32 -2.36
C VAL A 314 20.69 15.64 -3.72
N THR A 315 21.66 14.75 -3.95
CA THR A 315 21.74 14.05 -5.23
C THR A 315 20.44 13.29 -5.50
N GLY A 316 19.81 13.55 -6.65
CA GLY A 316 18.54 12.93 -7.02
C GLY A 316 17.28 13.58 -6.44
N GLY A 317 17.37 14.66 -5.65
CA GLY A 317 16.18 15.31 -5.11
C GLY A 317 16.40 16.42 -4.08
N LEU A 318 15.48 16.46 -3.12
CA LEU A 318 15.35 17.44 -2.06
C LEU A 318 15.07 16.73 -0.73
N ARG A 319 15.59 17.32 0.35
CA ARG A 319 15.29 16.95 1.73
C ARG A 319 15.02 18.23 2.52
N ALA A 320 14.09 18.21 3.47
CA ALA A 320 13.91 19.34 4.40
C ALA A 320 15.26 19.78 5.02
N SER A 321 15.51 21.08 5.11
CA SER A 321 16.78 21.58 5.66
C SER A 321 16.88 21.35 7.17
N SER A 322 15.74 21.32 7.86
CA SER A 322 15.63 21.03 9.30
C SER A 322 14.52 20.00 9.54
N ALA A 323 14.60 19.31 10.68
CA ALA A 323 13.48 18.54 11.20
C ALA A 323 12.28 19.46 11.46
N ASP A 324 11.07 18.93 11.29
CA ASP A 324 9.84 19.61 11.70
C ASP A 324 9.58 19.46 13.20
N ALA A 325 8.43 19.95 13.67
CA ALA A 325 8.07 19.91 15.09
C ALA A 325 7.93 18.49 15.65
N ASP A 326 7.70 17.49 14.80
CA ASP A 326 7.65 16.08 15.18
C ASP A 326 9.04 15.41 15.06
N GLY A 327 10.09 16.15 14.72
CA GLY A 327 11.46 15.63 14.60
C GLY A 327 11.79 15.01 13.23
N ASN A 328 10.86 15.03 12.27
CA ASN A 328 11.00 14.32 11.00
C ASN A 328 11.39 15.27 9.86
N ARG A 329 12.00 14.74 8.79
CA ARG A 329 12.30 15.50 7.57
C ARG A 329 11.61 14.87 6.37
N PHE A 330 10.91 15.68 5.58
CA PHE A 330 10.38 15.19 4.31
C PHE A 330 11.52 14.93 3.31
N VAL A 331 11.30 13.96 2.44
CA VAL A 331 12.17 13.66 1.30
C VAL A 331 11.35 13.58 0.01
N LEU A 332 11.91 14.14 -1.06
CA LEU A 332 11.33 14.16 -2.40
C LEU A 332 12.45 13.92 -3.40
N GLY A 333 12.32 12.95 -4.30
CA GLY A 333 13.35 12.72 -5.31
C GLY A 333 12.89 11.93 -6.51
N SER A 334 13.82 11.61 -7.39
CA SER A 334 13.58 10.94 -8.68
C SER A 334 14.78 10.08 -9.08
N MET A 335 14.59 9.14 -10.01
CA MET A 335 15.70 8.46 -10.69
C MET A 335 16.12 9.19 -11.98
N VAL A 336 15.39 10.21 -12.42
CA VAL A 336 15.81 11.08 -13.52
C VAL A 336 16.37 12.41 -13.01
N THR A 337 17.20 13.05 -13.82
CA THR A 337 17.77 14.36 -13.52
C THR A 337 16.68 15.42 -13.57
N VAL A 338 16.38 16.03 -12.43
CA VAL A 338 15.32 17.03 -12.24
C VAL A 338 15.90 18.39 -11.89
N THR A 339 15.19 19.45 -12.25
CA THR A 339 15.39 20.79 -11.70
C THR A 339 14.75 20.83 -10.32
N THR A 340 15.49 21.31 -9.32
CA THR A 340 15.02 21.45 -7.94
C THR A 340 14.79 22.92 -7.59
N THR A 341 13.80 23.19 -6.74
CA THR A 341 13.57 24.53 -6.17
C THR A 341 13.41 24.39 -4.66
N THR A 342 14.32 25.01 -3.92
CA THR A 342 14.48 24.83 -2.46
C THR A 342 13.44 25.58 -1.64
N ALA A 343 12.95 26.73 -2.12
CA ALA A 343 11.97 27.55 -1.41
C ALA A 343 10.56 26.91 -1.38
N THR A 344 10.17 26.25 -2.47
CA THR A 344 8.87 25.59 -2.65
C THR A 344 8.94 24.08 -2.48
N ALA A 345 10.14 23.55 -2.19
CA ALA A 345 10.43 22.12 -2.12
C ALA A 345 9.83 21.34 -3.31
N SER A 346 10.24 21.69 -4.52
CA SER A 346 9.72 21.12 -5.75
C SER A 346 10.78 20.50 -6.65
N ILE A 347 10.40 19.44 -7.36
CA ILE A 347 11.17 18.86 -8.46
C ILE A 347 10.37 18.95 -9.75
N ALA A 348 11.05 19.23 -10.87
CA ALA A 348 10.42 19.26 -12.17
C ALA A 348 11.37 18.75 -13.26
N LYS A 349 10.79 18.22 -14.34
CA LYS A 349 11.52 17.82 -15.54
C LYS A 349 10.83 18.39 -16.77
N ALA A 350 11.58 19.18 -17.54
CA ALA A 350 11.11 19.75 -18.79
C ALA A 350 11.11 18.74 -19.95
N ALA A 351 10.21 18.96 -20.90
CA ALA A 351 10.13 18.24 -22.17
C ALA A 351 10.02 16.70 -22.03
N VAL A 352 9.16 16.23 -21.12
CA VAL A 352 8.92 14.79 -20.91
C VAL A 352 7.45 14.42 -20.99
N LEU A 353 7.20 13.15 -21.32
CA LEU A 353 5.89 12.50 -21.24
C LEU A 353 5.63 11.87 -19.87
N GLN A 354 6.71 11.60 -19.12
CA GLN A 354 6.66 10.92 -17.84
C GLN A 354 7.71 11.49 -16.88
N LEU A 355 7.34 11.59 -15.61
CA LEU A 355 8.23 11.88 -14.49
C LEU A 355 8.03 10.82 -13.41
N ASP A 356 9.09 10.10 -13.04
CA ASP A 356 9.09 9.25 -11.86
C ASP A 356 9.51 10.07 -10.62
N PHE A 357 8.97 9.73 -9.47
CA PHE A 357 9.32 10.38 -8.21
C PHE A 357 9.07 9.46 -7.02
N PHE A 358 9.62 9.83 -5.87
CA PHE A 358 9.23 9.27 -4.57
C PHE A 358 9.01 10.37 -3.55
N LEU A 359 8.09 10.13 -2.61
CA LEU A 359 7.74 11.02 -1.50
C LEU A 359 7.86 10.24 -0.20
N GLY A 360 8.58 10.73 0.79
CA GLY A 360 8.74 10.02 2.05
C GLY A 360 9.17 10.90 3.20
N HIS A 361 9.60 10.26 4.28
CA HIS A 361 10.16 10.91 5.45
C HIS A 361 11.41 10.18 5.93
N GLU A 362 12.44 10.94 6.29
CA GLU A 362 13.41 10.51 7.29
C GLU A 362 12.73 10.68 8.64
N VAL A 363 12.53 9.57 9.35
CA VAL A 363 11.91 9.58 10.68
C VAL A 363 12.99 9.77 11.72
N ASP A 364 12.70 10.60 12.72
CA ASP A 364 13.63 11.13 13.72
C ASP A 364 14.68 12.11 13.18
N ALA A 365 15.19 12.98 14.07
CA ALA A 365 16.21 13.97 13.71
C ALA A 365 17.52 13.30 13.26
N ALA A 366 17.80 12.12 13.82
CA ALA A 366 18.87 11.22 13.43
C ALA A 366 18.25 9.91 12.93
N PRO A 367 17.89 9.83 11.64
CA PRO A 367 17.26 8.62 11.10
C PRO A 367 18.21 7.43 11.23
N GLN A 368 17.64 6.25 11.53
CA GLN A 368 18.42 5.02 11.55
C GLN A 368 19.07 4.76 10.18
N ALA A 369 20.19 4.02 10.17
CA ALA A 369 20.76 3.52 8.93
C ALA A 369 19.71 2.68 8.18
N GLY A 370 19.49 2.97 6.89
CA GLY A 370 18.39 2.40 6.12
C GLY A 370 17.16 3.30 6.00
N ASP A 371 17.08 4.41 6.77
CA ASP A 371 15.98 5.39 6.72
C ASP A 371 16.43 6.82 6.38
N ALA A 372 17.73 7.06 6.18
CA ALA A 372 18.23 8.32 5.66
C ALA A 372 17.91 8.48 4.16
N PHE A 373 17.89 9.71 3.64
CA PHE A 373 17.56 10.01 2.24
C PHE A 373 18.31 9.13 1.24
N ALA A 374 19.63 8.98 1.42
CA ALA A 374 20.47 8.19 0.51
C ALA A 374 20.05 6.71 0.49
N ASP A 375 19.69 6.15 1.64
CA ASP A 375 19.23 4.77 1.77
C ASP A 375 17.83 4.58 1.18
N LEU A 376 16.92 5.54 1.41
CA LEU A 376 15.59 5.54 0.82
C LEU A 376 15.67 5.67 -0.71
N TRP A 377 16.59 6.48 -1.23
CA TRP A 377 16.83 6.64 -2.66
C TRP A 377 17.40 5.37 -3.28
N ALA A 378 18.33 4.69 -2.59
CA ALA A 378 18.86 3.39 -2.99
C ALA A 378 17.79 2.28 -2.99
N GLN A 379 16.92 2.26 -1.97
CA GLN A 379 15.76 1.38 -1.88
C GLN A 379 14.75 1.66 -3.00
N TYR A 380 14.47 2.93 -3.29
CA TYR A 380 13.61 3.34 -4.40
C TYR A 380 14.15 2.81 -5.73
N ARG A 381 15.48 2.87 -5.95
CA ARG A 381 16.14 2.32 -7.14
C ARG A 381 15.93 0.81 -7.26
N GLY A 382 16.01 0.06 -6.16
CA GLY A 382 15.81 -1.40 -6.13
C GLY A 382 14.35 -1.85 -6.06
N SER A 383 13.38 -0.94 -6.06
CA SER A 383 11.95 -1.27 -5.93
C SER A 383 11.22 -1.28 -7.27
N THR A 384 11.06 -2.45 -7.90
CA THR A 384 10.33 -2.61 -9.17
C THR A 384 9.25 -3.71 -9.09
N GLY A 385 8.22 -3.50 -8.25
CA GLY A 385 7.02 -4.35 -8.16
C GLY A 385 7.25 -5.73 -7.54
N GLU A 386 6.31 -6.20 -6.73
CA GLU A 386 6.43 -7.47 -6.00
C GLU A 386 5.27 -8.41 -6.34
N ARG A 387 5.47 -9.73 -6.33
CA ARG A 387 4.36 -10.67 -6.37
C ARG A 387 4.55 -11.73 -5.31
N VAL A 388 3.49 -12.02 -4.55
CA VAL A 388 3.50 -13.04 -3.52
C VAL A 388 2.62 -14.19 -3.89
N ARG A 389 3.05 -15.40 -3.52
CA ARG A 389 2.27 -16.63 -3.56
C ARG A 389 2.48 -17.43 -2.29
N VAL A 390 1.50 -18.24 -1.95
CA VAL A 390 1.62 -19.28 -0.92
C VAL A 390 2.08 -20.56 -1.60
N VAL A 391 3.07 -21.23 -1.03
CA VAL A 391 3.63 -22.51 -1.51
C VAL A 391 3.57 -23.53 -0.39
N SER A 392 3.34 -24.81 -0.73
CA SER A 392 3.48 -25.90 0.22
C SER A 392 4.93 -25.99 0.69
N ARG A 393 5.11 -26.33 1.96
CA ARG A 393 6.44 -26.54 2.53
C ARG A 393 7.11 -27.81 2.03
#